data_AF-A0A7X7HN32-F1
#
_entry.id   AF-A0A7X7HN32-F1
#
_cell.length_a   1.000
_cell.length_b   1.000
_cell.length_c   1.000
_cell.angle_alpha   90.00
_cell.angle_beta   90.00
_cell.angle_gamma   90.00
#
_symmetry.space_group_name_H-M   'P 1'
#
loop_
_entity.id
_entity.type
_entity.pdbx_description
1 polymer ?
#
loop_
_entity_poly.entity_id
_entity_poly.type
_entity_poly.pdbx_seq_one_letter_code
_entity_poly.pdbx_strand_id
1 'polypeptide(L)'
;MPLNIRHLGPGFAVTGQITPQDLPEVAALGFATVINNRPDGEAGDQPPSDEVSRAARAAGLHYVHLPVAGGTITPAQATAMREALAAAPGPVLAFCRSGAR
;
A
#
# COMPACT_ATOMS: atom_id res chain seq x y z
N MET A 1 -3.22 -11.46 12.96
CA MET A 1 -2.45 -10.55 13.84
C MET A 1 -2.86 -9.14 13.47
N PRO A 2 -2.96 -8.20 14.42
CA PRO A 2 -3.37 -6.83 14.09
C PRO A 2 -2.36 -6.19 13.13
N LEU A 3 -2.86 -5.35 12.21
CA LEU A 3 -2.03 -4.56 11.31
C LEU A 3 -1.11 -3.65 12.13
N ASN A 4 0.20 -3.69 11.84
CA ASN A 4 1.17 -2.79 12.48
C ASN A 4 1.29 -1.51 11.67
N ILE A 5 0.37 -0.56 11.90
CA ILE A 5 0.29 0.71 11.16
C ILE A 5 1.09 1.79 11.87
N ARG A 6 1.99 2.44 11.13
CA ARG A 6 2.79 3.57 11.60
C ARG A 6 2.40 4.84 10.83
N HIS A 7 1.84 5.80 11.54
CA HIS A 7 1.50 7.10 10.97
C HIS A 7 2.77 7.95 10.79
N LEU A 8 3.00 8.45 9.57
CA LEU A 8 4.14 9.31 9.26
C LEU A 8 3.76 10.79 9.16
N GLY A 9 2.47 11.08 9.04
CA GLY A 9 1.93 12.42 9.03
C GLY A 9 0.40 12.43 8.94
N PRO A 10 -0.22 13.60 8.93
CA PRO A 10 -1.66 13.73 8.75
C PRO A 10 -2.10 13.07 7.44
N GLY A 11 -3.02 12.11 7.53
CA GLY A 11 -3.58 11.42 6.36
C GLY A 11 -2.64 10.45 5.65
N PHE A 12 -1.45 10.15 6.19
CA PHE A 12 -0.51 9.19 5.60
C PHE A 12 0.09 8.25 6.64
N ALA A 13 -0.04 6.95 6.39
CA ALA A 13 0.53 5.89 7.22
C ALA A 13 1.19 4.80 6.37
N VAL A 14 2.05 4.02 7.01
CA VAL A 14 2.74 2.88 6.39
C VAL A 14 2.58 1.61 7.22
N THR A 15 2.65 0.46 6.57
CA THR A 15 2.69 -0.84 7.26
C THR A 15 3.52 -1.88 6.49
N GLY A 16 3.76 -3.03 7.11
CA GLY A 16 4.38 -4.20 6.48
C GLY A 16 3.44 -4.88 5.50
N GLN A 17 3.76 -6.11 5.10
CA GLN A 17 2.90 -6.85 4.18
C GLN A 17 1.46 -6.97 4.71
N ILE A 18 0.48 -6.65 3.87
CA ILE A 18 -0.94 -6.89 4.12
C ILE A 18 -1.47 -8.01 3.22
N THR A 19 -2.55 -8.66 3.63
CA THR A 19 -3.23 -9.71 2.89
C THR A 19 -4.60 -9.23 2.42
N PRO A 20 -5.22 -9.88 1.41
CA PRO A 20 -6.59 -9.59 0.97
C PRO A 20 -7.63 -9.52 2.10
N GLN A 21 -7.41 -10.27 3.19
CA GLN A 21 -8.28 -10.36 4.36
C GLN A 21 -8.19 -9.12 5.27
N ASP A 22 -7.12 -8.34 5.17
CA ASP A 22 -6.91 -7.14 5.98
C ASP A 22 -7.61 -5.91 5.40
N LEU A 23 -7.98 -5.92 4.12
CA LEU A 23 -8.53 -4.75 3.42
C LEU A 23 -9.86 -4.24 4.01
N PRO A 24 -10.79 -5.10 4.48
CA PRO A 24 -11.97 -4.62 5.20
C PRO A 24 -11.62 -3.85 6.48
N GLU A 25 -10.59 -4.29 7.22
CA GLU A 25 -10.12 -3.58 8.42
C GLU A 25 -9.46 -2.25 8.04
N VAL A 26 -8.66 -2.22 6.97
CA VAL A 26 -8.07 -0.97 6.43
C VAL A 26 -9.15 0.05 6.08
N ALA A 27 -10.23 -0.37 5.42
CA ALA A 27 -11.37 0.50 5.13
C ALA A 27 -12.08 0.97 6.41
N ALA A 28 -12.30 0.08 7.38
CA ALA A 28 -12.92 0.41 8.66
C ALA A 28 -12.10 1.41 9.51
N LEU A 29 -10.77 1.40 9.36
CA LEU A 29 -9.86 2.38 9.96
C LEU A 29 -9.91 3.76 9.28
N GLY A 30 -10.71 3.91 8.22
CA GLY A 30 -10.97 5.17 7.55
C GLY A 30 -9.96 5.53 6.46
N PHE A 31 -9.09 4.60 6.05
CA PHE A 31 -8.27 4.80 4.85
C PHE A 31 -9.15 4.75 3.61
N ALA A 32 -8.82 5.58 2.62
CA ALA A 32 -9.51 5.62 1.33
C ALA A 32 -8.65 5.06 0.19
N THR A 33 -7.33 5.04 0.36
CA THR A 33 -6.37 4.52 -0.62
C THR A 33 -5.35 3.60 0.01
N VAL A 34 -5.02 2.52 -0.71
CA VAL A 34 -3.88 1.64 -0.42
C VAL A 34 -2.85 1.73 -1.56
N ILE A 35 -1.59 2.01 -1.20
CA ILE A 35 -0.46 2.01 -2.14
C ILE A 35 0.43 0.79 -1.88
N ASN A 36 0.60 -0.06 -2.88
CA ASN A 36 1.50 -1.21 -2.84
C ASN A 36 2.86 -0.83 -3.44
N ASN A 37 3.90 -0.73 -2.60
CA ASN A 37 5.28 -0.51 -3.02
C ASN A 37 6.09 -1.80 -3.16
N ARG A 38 5.44 -2.97 -3.04
CA ARG A 38 6.06 -4.29 -3.19
C ARG A 38 5.90 -4.81 -4.64
N PRO A 39 6.98 -5.10 -5.37
CA PRO A 39 6.88 -5.84 -6.63
C PRO A 39 6.35 -7.24 -6.39
N ASP A 40 5.58 -7.78 -7.34
CA ASP A 40 5.12 -9.17 -7.29
C ASP A 40 6.30 -10.15 -7.40
N GLY A 41 6.16 -11.31 -6.75
CA GLY A 41 7.17 -12.37 -6.78
C GLY A 41 8.41 -12.12 -5.91
N GLU A 42 8.37 -11.16 -4.98
CA GLU A 42 9.48 -10.91 -4.06
C GLU A 42 9.65 -12.03 -3.02
N ALA A 43 8.58 -12.75 -2.66
CA ALA A 43 8.64 -13.95 -1.82
C ALA A 43 7.52 -14.95 -2.17
N GLY A 44 7.71 -16.23 -1.86
CA GLY A 44 6.73 -17.29 -2.17
C GLY A 44 5.43 -17.23 -1.35
N ASP A 45 5.45 -16.53 -0.22
CA ASP A 45 4.29 -16.27 0.64
C ASP A 45 3.58 -14.94 0.33
N GLN A 46 4.05 -14.22 -0.70
CA GLN A 46 3.49 -12.93 -1.09
C GLN A 46 2.17 -13.12 -1.84
N PRO A 47 1.08 -12.46 -1.40
CA PRO A 47 -0.14 -12.35 -2.20
C PRO A 47 0.14 -11.57 -3.48
N PRO A 48 -0.34 -12.03 -4.65
CA PRO A 48 -0.25 -11.26 -5.89
C PRO A 48 -0.95 -9.90 -5.76
N SER A 49 -0.34 -8.86 -6.31
CA SER A 49 -0.87 -7.48 -6.31
C SER A 49 -2.30 -7.42 -6.86
N ASP A 50 -2.61 -8.21 -7.89
CA ASP A 50 -3.96 -8.31 -8.47
C ASP A 50 -5.00 -8.86 -7.48
N GLU A 51 -4.62 -9.83 -6.64
CA GLU A 51 -5.51 -10.37 -5.60
C GLU A 51 -5.80 -9.31 -4.53
N VAL A 52 -4.75 -8.60 -4.07
CA VAL A 52 -4.87 -7.49 -3.13
C VAL A 52 -5.70 -6.35 -3.73
N SER A 53 -5.50 -6.04 -5.01
CA SER A 53 -6.25 -5.00 -5.72
C SER A 53 -7.73 -5.32 -5.79
N ARG A 54 -8.12 -6.57 -6.08
CA ARG A 54 -9.53 -6.97 -6.10
C ARG A 54 -10.17 -6.83 -4.71
N ALA A 55 -9.47 -7.27 -3.67
CA ALA A 55 -9.96 -7.16 -2.30
C ALA A 55 -10.08 -5.70 -1.83
N ALA A 56 -9.11 -4.86 -2.19
CA ALA A 56 -9.15 -3.42 -1.90
C ALA A 56 -10.38 -2.77 -2.54
N ARG A 57 -10.62 -3.02 -3.84
CA ARG A 57 -11.79 -2.49 -4.55
C ARG A 57 -13.10 -3.01 -3.96
N ALA A 58 -13.17 -4.28 -3.57
CA ALA A 58 -14.33 -4.86 -2.92
C ALA A 58 -14.62 -4.23 -1.55
N ALA A 59 -13.57 -3.78 -0.83
CA ALA A 59 -13.68 -3.04 0.42
C ALA A 59 -13.94 -1.52 0.23
N GLY A 60 -14.10 -1.05 -1.01
CA GLY A 60 -14.32 0.38 -1.31
C GLY A 60 -13.04 1.23 -1.29
N LEU A 61 -11.87 0.60 -1.29
CA LEU A 61 -10.58 1.29 -1.29
C LEU A 61 -10.08 1.53 -2.72
N HIS A 62 -9.48 2.70 -2.94
CA HIS A 62 -8.65 2.94 -4.11
C HIS A 62 -7.33 2.15 -3.95
N TYR A 63 -6.86 1.52 -5.03
CA TYR A 63 -5.65 0.72 -5.01
C TYR A 63 -4.66 1.23 -6.07
N VAL A 64 -3.44 1.51 -5.63
CA VAL A 64 -2.35 1.95 -6.50
C VAL A 64 -1.18 0.99 -6.36
N HIS A 65 -0.71 0.43 -7.47
CA HIS A 65 0.51 -0.39 -7.49
C HIS A 65 1.69 0.44 -8.00
N LEU A 66 2.62 0.77 -7.10
CA LEU A 66 3.85 1.52 -7.39
C LEU A 66 5.07 0.74 -6.90
N PRO A 67 5.40 -0.39 -7.55
CA PRO A 67 6.44 -1.28 -7.07
C PRO A 67 7.82 -0.60 -7.11
N VAL A 68 8.52 -0.65 -5.99
CA VAL A 68 9.91 -0.21 -5.89
C VAL A 68 10.82 -1.44 -5.94
N ALA A 69 11.34 -1.72 -7.13
CA ALA A 69 12.33 -2.77 -7.36
C ALA A 69 13.76 -2.23 -7.25
N GLY A 70 14.71 -3.07 -6.86
CA GLY A 70 16.15 -2.78 -7.04
C GLY A 70 16.92 -2.19 -5.85
N GLY A 71 16.43 -2.33 -4.62
CA GLY A 71 17.21 -1.98 -3.40
C GLY A 71 17.47 -0.48 -3.18
N THR A 72 17.23 0.38 -4.17
CA THR A 72 17.40 1.84 -4.08
C THR A 72 16.18 2.55 -4.68
N ILE A 73 15.63 3.52 -3.94
CA ILE A 73 14.54 4.37 -4.41
C ILE A 73 15.08 5.41 -5.39
N THR A 74 14.52 5.47 -6.58
CA THR A 74 14.92 6.43 -7.62
C THR A 74 14.12 7.74 -7.52
N PRO A 75 14.65 8.87 -8.03
CA PRO A 75 13.89 10.12 -8.11
C PRO A 75 12.58 10.01 -8.91
N ALA A 76 12.55 9.12 -9.90
CA ALA A 76 11.34 8.83 -10.68
C ALA A 76 10.27 8.14 -9.82
N GLN A 77 10.65 7.17 -8.98
CA GLN A 77 9.74 6.52 -8.04
C GLN A 77 9.21 7.50 -6.98
N ALA A 78 10.07 8.38 -6.46
CA ALA A 78 9.63 9.43 -5.54
C ALA A 78 8.63 10.41 -6.19
N THR A 79 8.82 10.70 -7.48
CA THR A 79 7.89 11.53 -8.25
C THR A 79 6.56 10.82 -8.49
N ALA A 80 6.57 9.55 -8.91
CA ALA A 80 5.36 8.76 -9.07
C ALA A 80 4.56 8.62 -7.76
N MET A 81 5.25 8.45 -6.62
CA MET A 81 4.61 8.42 -5.30
C MET A 81 3.93 9.76 -4.98
N ARG A 82 4.61 10.88 -5.24
CA ARG A 82 4.04 12.23 -5.02
C ARG A 82 2.80 12.45 -5.89
N GLU A 83 2.84 12.04 -7.15
CA GLU A 83 1.71 12.16 -8.08
C GLU A 83 0.53 11.29 -7.63
N ALA A 84 0.78 10.05 -7.21
CA ALA A 84 -0.27 9.17 -6.68
C ALA A 84 -0.90 9.73 -5.40
N LEU A 85 -0.09 10.27 -4.48
CA LEU A 85 -0.60 10.91 -3.26
C LEU A 85 -1.45 12.16 -3.55
N ALA A 86 -1.12 12.92 -4.60
CA ALA A 86 -1.88 14.10 -4.99
C ALA A 86 -3.20 13.76 -5.70
N ALA A 87 -3.24 12.64 -6.42
CA ALA A 87 -4.42 12.22 -7.21
C ALA A 87 -5.38 11.32 -6.42
N ALA A 88 -4.89 10.57 -5.44
CA ALA A 88 -5.68 9.56 -4.73
C ALA A 88 -6.50 10.16 -3.56
N PRO A 89 -7.68 9.59 -3.26
CA PRO A 89 -8.44 10.00 -2.08
C PRO A 89 -7.69 9.62 -0.80
N GLY A 90 -7.48 10.60 0.09
CA GLY A 90 -6.92 10.36 1.42
C GLY A 90 -8.00 9.95 2.44
N PRO A 91 -7.62 9.41 3.61
CA PRO A 91 -6.27 9.04 4.06
C PRO A 91 -5.66 7.87 3.28
N VAL A 92 -4.33 7.86 3.14
CA VAL A 92 -3.57 6.87 2.38
C VAL A 92 -2.79 5.94 3.33
N LEU A 93 -2.85 4.63 3.06
CA LEU A 93 -2.00 3.61 3.68
C LEU A 93 -1.06 3.03 2.61
N ALA A 94 0.25 3.21 2.77
CA ALA A 94 1.23 2.54 1.91
C ALA A 94 1.78 1.27 2.58
N PHE A 95 2.10 0.25 1.79
CA PHE A 95 2.71 -0.96 2.32
C PHE A 95 3.79 -1.53 1.39
N CYS A 96 4.74 -2.24 1.98
CA CYS A 96 5.69 -3.06 1.25
C CYS A 96 5.93 -4.37 1.99
N ARG A 97 7.13 -4.95 1.93
CA ARG A 97 7.45 -6.13 2.77
C ARG A 97 7.48 -5.78 4.27
N SER A 98 8.12 -4.67 4.64
CA SER A 98 8.36 -4.28 6.04
C SER A 98 7.83 -2.89 6.43
N GLY A 99 7.34 -2.09 5.48
CA GLY A 99 6.91 -0.70 5.70
C GLY A 99 8.05 0.34 5.69
N ALA A 100 9.20 -0.01 5.09
CA ALA A 100 10.39 0.85 5.02
C ALA A 100 10.57 1.58 3.67
N ARG A 101 9.86 1.15 2.63
CA ARG A 101 9.85 1.79 1.30
C ARG A 101 8.80 2.89 1.31
#